data_AF-A0A9J6C8P9-F1
#
_entry.id   AF-A0A9J6C8P9-F1
#
_cell.length_a   1.000
_cell.length_b   1.000
_cell.length_c   1.000
_cell.angle_alpha   90.00
_cell.angle_beta   90.00
_cell.angle_gamma   90.00
#
_symmetry.space_group_name_H-M   'P 1'
#
loop_
_entity.id
_entity.type
_entity.pdbx_description
1 polymer ?
#
loop_
_entity_poly.entity_id
_entity_poly.type
_entity_poly.pdbx_seq_one_letter_code
_entity_poly.pdbx_strand_id
1 'polypeptide(L)'
;MYKLKFSLLVLLLKILLVLSNYNEKCEPIQVSVCQDIQFYNQTIFPNLLNHTRQDEAALEIHQYLPLIKINCSPNLKLFLCLLYTPICTILDHPIPPCRSLCESARNCEKIMNAYGFSWPEILECSKFPEDGIDICNSFNVTV
;
A
#
# COMPACT_ATOMS: atom_id res chain seq x y z
N MET A 1 28.55 -41.99 11.74
CA MET A 1 28.73 -40.72 12.47
C MET A 1 28.74 -39.49 11.55
N TYR A 2 29.48 -39.49 10.43
CA TYR A 2 29.56 -38.33 9.51
C TYR A 2 28.26 -37.98 8.77
N LYS A 3 27.47 -38.99 8.35
CA LYS A 3 26.18 -38.76 7.68
C LYS A 3 25.17 -37.99 8.55
N LEU A 4 25.12 -38.27 9.85
CA LEU A 4 24.22 -37.60 10.79
C LEU A 4 24.64 -36.15 11.03
N LYS A 5 25.94 -35.89 11.16
CA LYS A 5 26.50 -34.52 11.25
C LYS A 5 26.25 -33.71 9.98
N PHE A 6 26.41 -34.32 8.80
CA PHE A 6 26.11 -33.68 7.52
C PHE A 6 24.62 -33.37 7.38
N SER A 7 23.74 -34.31 7.74
CA SER A 7 22.30 -34.09 7.69
C SER A 7 21.82 -33.03 8.67
N LEU A 8 22.42 -32.96 9.87
CA LEU A 8 22.15 -31.91 10.86
C LEU A 8 22.63 -30.54 10.36
N LEU A 9 23.80 -30.47 9.73
CA LEU A 9 24.33 -29.23 9.14
C LEU A 9 23.42 -28.71 8.01
N VAL A 10 22.95 -29.58 7.13
CA VAL A 10 22.00 -29.22 6.06
C VAL A 10 20.67 -28.74 6.65
N LEU A 11 20.17 -29.37 7.72
CA LEU A 11 18.96 -28.93 8.40
C LEU A 11 19.13 -27.56 9.05
N LEU A 12 20.26 -27.33 9.74
CA LEU A 12 20.59 -26.05 10.35
C LEU A 12 20.74 -24.94 9.30
N LEU A 13 21.37 -25.22 8.16
CA LEU A 13 21.47 -24.28 7.04
C LEU A 13 20.09 -23.94 6.46
N LYS A 14 19.20 -24.93 6.28
CA LYS A 14 17.82 -24.68 5.86
C LYS A 14 17.05 -23.84 6.88
N ILE A 15 17.22 -24.11 8.18
CA ILE A 15 16.60 -23.33 9.25
C ILE A 15 17.14 -21.89 9.23
N LEU A 16 18.45 -21.69 9.08
CA LEU A 16 19.07 -20.36 8.97
C LEU A 16 18.56 -19.58 7.75
N LEU A 17 18.40 -20.22 6.58
CA LEU A 17 17.85 -19.61 5.37
C LEU A 17 16.37 -19.23 5.49
N VAL A 18 15.59 -20.02 6.25
CA VAL A 18 14.18 -19.71 6.52
C VAL A 18 14.05 -18.60 7.55
N LEU A 19 14.91 -18.59 8.58
CA LEU A 19 14.94 -17.54 9.60
C LEU A 19 15.42 -16.19 9.04
N SER A 20 16.29 -16.17 8.02
CA SER A 20 16.73 -14.93 7.37
C SER A 20 15.62 -14.29 6.51
N ASN A 21 14.72 -15.09 5.93
CA ASN A 21 13.61 -14.60 5.09
C ASN A 21 12.42 -14.02 5.86
N TYR A 22 12.34 -14.22 7.18
CA TYR A 22 11.18 -13.78 7.96
C TYR A 22 11.07 -12.25 8.08
N ASN A 23 12.15 -11.50 7.84
CA ASN A 23 12.23 -10.04 7.94
C ASN A 23 12.24 -9.29 6.58
N GLU A 24 12.11 -9.98 5.43
CA GLU A 24 12.31 -9.37 4.10
C GLU A 24 11.01 -8.86 3.43
N LYS A 25 9.85 -8.88 4.10
CA LYS A 25 8.58 -8.47 3.48
C LYS A 25 8.33 -6.96 3.46
N CYS A 26 8.90 -6.24 4.44
CA CYS A 26 8.75 -4.80 4.56
C CYS A 26 9.97 -4.09 3.97
N GLU A 27 9.72 -3.01 3.24
CA GLU A 27 10.77 -2.12 2.77
C GLU A 27 10.44 -0.64 3.07
N PRO A 28 11.45 0.23 3.25
CA PRO A 28 11.22 1.65 3.42
C PRO A 28 10.55 2.28 2.20
N ILE A 29 9.68 3.27 2.43
CA ILE A 29 9.01 3.98 1.34
C ILE A 29 10.00 4.88 0.59
N GLN A 30 10.13 4.63 -0.71
CA GLN A 30 10.94 5.39 -1.67
C GLN A 30 10.08 6.22 -2.63
N VAL A 31 8.77 5.92 -2.71
CA VAL A 31 7.82 6.69 -3.54
C VAL A 31 7.65 8.10 -2.97
N SER A 32 8.23 9.09 -3.65
CA SER A 32 8.32 10.48 -3.19
C SER A 32 7.00 11.10 -2.72
N VAL A 33 5.89 10.77 -3.38
CA VAL A 33 4.56 11.27 -3.01
C VAL A 33 4.13 10.79 -1.63
N CYS A 34 4.57 9.61 -1.21
CA CYS A 34 4.12 8.91 0.00
C CYS A 34 5.13 8.96 1.17
N GLN A 35 6.30 9.58 0.99
CA GLN A 35 7.33 9.67 2.03
C GLN A 35 6.92 10.55 3.23
N ASP A 36 6.07 11.56 3.02
CA ASP A 36 5.66 12.51 4.07
C ASP A 36 4.35 12.14 4.77
N ILE A 37 4.02 10.84 4.84
CA ILE A 37 2.83 10.38 5.60
C ILE A 37 3.23 10.13 7.06
N GLN A 38 2.52 10.76 7.99
CA GLN A 38 2.88 10.73 9.42
C GLN A 38 2.63 9.36 10.09
N PHE A 39 1.75 8.52 9.52
CA PHE A 39 1.27 7.30 10.16
C PHE A 39 2.15 6.06 9.90
N TYR A 40 2.95 6.04 8.82
CA TYR A 40 3.78 4.88 8.47
C TYR A 40 4.94 5.26 7.54
N ASN A 41 6.03 4.47 7.58
CA ASN A 41 7.23 4.69 6.78
C ASN A 41 7.78 3.40 6.13
N GLN A 42 7.10 2.27 6.31
CA GLN A 42 7.42 0.96 5.72
C GLN A 42 6.23 0.47 4.92
N THR A 43 6.51 -0.18 3.79
CA THR A 43 5.50 -0.71 2.88
C THR A 43 5.73 -2.18 2.58
N ILE A 44 4.68 -2.88 2.15
CA ILE A 44 4.69 -4.29 1.73
C ILE A 44 4.37 -4.41 0.25
N PHE A 45 5.09 -5.27 -0.45
CA PHE A 45 4.84 -5.62 -1.85
C PHE A 45 4.62 -7.14 -2.01
N PRO A 46 3.79 -7.59 -2.98
CA PRO A 46 3.08 -6.78 -3.98
C PRO A 46 1.97 -5.91 -3.37
N ASN A 47 1.73 -4.74 -3.97
CA ASN A 47 0.68 -3.83 -3.50
C ASN A 47 -0.72 -4.26 -3.95
N LEU A 48 -1.76 -3.50 -3.59
CA LEU A 48 -3.17 -3.81 -3.91
C LEU A 48 -3.49 -3.77 -5.41
N LEU A 49 -2.59 -3.22 -6.22
CA LEU A 49 -2.69 -3.14 -7.68
C LEU A 49 -1.75 -4.15 -8.37
N ASN A 50 -1.18 -5.10 -7.62
CA ASN A 50 -0.24 -6.13 -8.09
C ASN A 50 1.09 -5.61 -8.63
N HIS A 51 1.46 -4.35 -8.35
CA HIS A 51 2.84 -3.92 -8.58
C HIS A 51 3.76 -4.73 -7.66
N THR A 52 4.90 -5.14 -8.18
CA THR A 52 5.86 -5.94 -7.41
C THR A 52 7.00 -5.09 -6.85
N ARG A 53 7.16 -3.87 -7.35
CA ARG A 53 8.24 -2.95 -6.98
C ARG A 53 7.71 -1.51 -6.83
N GLN A 54 8.36 -0.74 -5.97
CA GLN A 54 7.99 0.66 -5.70
C GLN A 54 8.17 1.60 -6.89
N ASP A 55 9.09 1.35 -7.82
CA ASP A 55 9.29 2.19 -9.00
C ASP A 55 8.16 2.01 -10.04
N GLU A 56 7.60 0.81 -10.15
CA GLU A 56 6.39 0.54 -10.93
C GLU A 56 5.19 1.31 -10.35
N ALA A 57 4.98 1.18 -9.04
CA ALA A 57 3.94 1.91 -8.32
C ALA A 57 4.15 3.44 -8.41
N ALA A 58 5.40 3.91 -8.34
CA ALA A 58 5.74 5.34 -8.45
C ALA A 58 5.35 5.91 -9.81
N LEU A 59 5.61 5.17 -10.89
CA LEU A 59 5.29 5.61 -12.25
C LEU A 59 3.78 5.84 -12.43
N GLU A 60 2.94 4.98 -11.87
CA GLU A 60 1.49 5.10 -11.98
C GLU A 60 0.92 6.16 -11.01
N ILE A 61 1.30 6.15 -9.73
CA ILE A 61 0.78 7.14 -8.77
C ILE A 61 1.15 8.58 -9.13
N HIS A 62 2.28 8.80 -9.81
CA HIS A 62 2.71 10.14 -10.26
C HIS A 62 1.70 10.80 -11.21
N GLN A 63 0.85 10.02 -11.89
CA GLN A 63 -0.21 10.57 -12.74
C GLN A 63 -1.26 11.36 -11.93
N TYR A 64 -1.40 11.09 -10.63
CA TYR A 64 -2.33 11.78 -9.74
C TYR A 64 -1.74 13.02 -9.06
N LEU A 65 -0.46 13.33 -9.29
CA LEU A 65 0.21 14.52 -8.72
C LEU A 65 -0.56 15.83 -8.93
N PRO A 66 -1.14 16.12 -10.12
CA PRO A 66 -1.94 17.34 -10.30
C PRO A 66 -3.13 17.42 -9.34
N LEU A 67 -3.87 16.31 -9.16
CA LEU A 67 -5.03 16.26 -8.25
C LEU A 67 -4.60 16.42 -6.78
N ILE A 68 -3.49 15.79 -6.39
CA ILE A 68 -2.92 15.95 -5.05
C ILE A 68 -2.53 17.41 -4.78
N LYS A 69 -1.91 18.08 -5.75
CA LYS A 69 -1.51 19.50 -5.63
C LYS A 69 -2.69 20.46 -5.60
N ILE A 70 -3.76 20.16 -6.36
CA ILE A 70 -5.03 20.89 -6.32
C ILE A 70 -5.67 20.78 -4.93
N ASN A 71 -5.42 19.68 -4.22
CA ASN A 71 -5.94 19.42 -2.88
C ASN A 71 -7.48 19.49 -2.82
N CYS A 72 -8.14 18.88 -3.81
CA CYS A 72 -9.61 18.75 -3.85
C CYS A 72 -10.19 17.91 -2.70
N SER A 73 -9.36 17.07 -2.07
CA SER A 73 -9.69 16.35 -0.84
C SER A 73 -8.42 16.16 0.01
N PRO A 74 -8.46 16.42 1.33
CA PRO A 74 -7.32 16.19 2.22
C PRO A 74 -6.92 14.72 2.31
N ASN A 75 -7.85 13.82 2.00
CA ASN A 75 -7.67 12.37 2.13
C ASN A 75 -7.16 11.71 0.84
N LEU A 76 -7.10 12.43 -0.29
CA LEU A 76 -6.70 11.85 -1.58
C LEU A 76 -5.28 11.25 -1.53
N LYS A 77 -4.32 12.01 -1.00
CA LYS A 77 -2.91 11.56 -0.91
C LYS A 77 -2.81 10.28 -0.09
N LEU A 78 -3.45 10.25 1.07
CA LEU A 78 -3.43 9.10 1.96
C LEU A 78 -4.10 7.88 1.32
N PHE A 79 -5.29 8.06 0.72
CA PHE A 79 -6.00 7.00 0.02
C PHE A 79 -5.15 6.36 -1.09
N LEU A 80 -4.54 7.18 -1.96
CA LEU A 80 -3.66 6.69 -3.02
C LEU A 80 -2.45 5.96 -2.41
N CYS A 81 -1.77 6.54 -1.43
CA CYS A 81 -0.61 5.89 -0.84
C CYS A 81 -0.95 4.57 -0.13
N LEU A 82 -2.14 4.42 0.48
CA LEU A 82 -2.56 3.12 1.02
C LEU A 82 -2.81 2.05 -0.07
N LEU A 83 -3.11 2.45 -1.31
CA LEU A 83 -3.22 1.53 -2.45
C LEU A 83 -1.85 1.19 -3.05
N TYR A 84 -1.02 2.19 -3.31
CA TYR A 84 0.24 2.05 -4.04
C TYR A 84 1.42 1.65 -3.15
N THR A 85 1.44 2.11 -1.90
CA THR A 85 2.46 1.82 -0.88
C THR A 85 1.77 1.41 0.42
N PRO A 86 1.05 0.27 0.45
CA PRO A 86 0.25 -0.14 1.60
C PRO A 86 1.13 -0.30 2.85
N ILE A 87 0.54 -0.05 4.01
CA ILE A 87 1.24 -0.16 5.31
C ILE A 87 1.78 -1.58 5.47
N CYS A 88 3.06 -1.70 5.81
CA CYS A 88 3.59 -2.99 6.24
C CYS A 88 3.10 -3.32 7.65
N THR A 89 2.46 -4.48 7.81
CA THR A 89 1.97 -4.98 9.11
C THR A 89 2.54 -6.36 9.38
N ILE A 90 2.09 -7.00 10.47
CA ILE A 90 2.41 -8.41 10.75
C ILE A 90 1.74 -9.38 9.76
N LEU A 91 0.80 -8.90 8.94
CA LEU A 91 0.11 -9.72 7.95
C LEU A 91 0.96 -9.86 6.69
N ASP A 92 0.84 -11.02 6.06
CA ASP A 92 1.56 -11.39 4.84
C ASP A 92 0.96 -10.78 3.56
N HIS A 93 -0.06 -9.93 3.70
CA HIS A 93 -0.77 -9.30 2.60
C HIS A 93 -1.12 -7.84 2.95
N PRO A 94 -1.27 -6.96 1.95
CA PRO A 94 -1.64 -5.59 2.18
C PRO A 94 -3.08 -5.46 2.67
N ILE A 95 -3.31 -4.55 3.62
CA ILE A 95 -4.64 -4.20 4.12
C ILE A 95 -5.20 -3.05 3.26
N PRO A 96 -6.40 -3.19 2.66
CA PRO A 96 -6.99 -2.17 1.81
C PRO A 96 -7.39 -0.91 2.59
N PRO A 97 -7.53 0.25 1.93
CA PRO A 97 -8.21 1.40 2.51
C PRO A 97 -9.69 1.07 2.76
N CYS A 98 -10.28 1.68 3.80
CA CYS A 98 -11.73 1.57 4.02
C CYS A 98 -12.51 2.39 3.00
N ARG A 99 -13.76 2.00 2.77
CA ARG A 99 -14.67 2.68 1.84
C ARG A 99 -14.89 4.15 2.20
N SER A 100 -15.03 4.49 3.48
CA SER A 100 -15.21 5.87 3.92
C SER A 100 -14.05 6.79 3.49
N LEU A 101 -12.81 6.29 3.56
CA LEU A 101 -11.62 7.01 3.11
C LEU A 101 -11.64 7.22 1.59
N CYS A 102 -12.02 6.20 0.83
CA CYS A 102 -12.19 6.31 -0.62
C CYS A 102 -13.24 7.35 -0.98
N GLU A 103 -14.43 7.31 -0.37
CA GLU A 103 -15.50 8.26 -0.66
C GLU A 103 -15.08 9.70 -0.33
N SER A 104 -14.31 9.88 0.74
CA SER A 104 -13.73 11.18 1.06
C SER A 104 -12.74 11.66 -0.01
N ALA A 105 -11.92 10.76 -0.57
CA ALA A 105 -11.01 11.06 -1.68
C ALA A 105 -11.76 11.30 -3.01
N ARG A 106 -12.87 10.58 -3.25
CA ARG A 106 -13.73 10.69 -4.44
C ARG A 106 -14.35 12.07 -4.62
N ASN A 107 -14.34 12.93 -3.61
CA ASN A 107 -14.68 14.36 -3.78
C ASN A 107 -13.90 15.05 -4.92
N CYS A 108 -12.74 14.50 -5.30
CA CYS A 108 -11.95 14.92 -6.47
C CYS A 108 -12.54 14.53 -7.84
N GLU A 109 -13.52 13.63 -7.90
CA GLU A 109 -14.19 13.22 -9.16
C GLU A 109 -14.83 14.41 -9.88
N LYS A 110 -15.42 15.36 -9.14
CA LYS A 110 -16.04 16.55 -9.74
C LYS A 110 -15.05 17.35 -10.60
N ILE A 111 -13.83 17.53 -10.12
CA ILE A 111 -12.82 18.27 -10.88
C ILE A 111 -12.27 17.42 -12.03
N MET A 112 -12.10 16.11 -11.86
CA MET A 112 -11.72 15.22 -12.96
C MET A 112 -12.73 15.31 -14.11
N ASN A 113 -14.02 15.21 -13.80
CA ASN A 113 -15.10 15.28 -14.79
C ASN A 113 -15.12 16.63 -15.52
N ALA A 114 -14.81 17.73 -14.83
CA ALA A 114 -14.72 19.06 -15.43
C ALA A 114 -13.62 19.17 -16.51
N TYR A 115 -12.58 18.33 -16.43
CA TYR A 115 -11.50 18.22 -17.42
C TYR A 115 -11.67 17.02 -18.36
N GLY A 116 -12.83 16.34 -18.35
CA GLY A 116 -13.14 15.23 -19.24
C GLY A 116 -12.57 13.87 -18.82
N PHE A 117 -12.12 13.73 -17.57
CA PHE A 117 -11.66 12.46 -17.00
C PHE A 117 -12.68 11.90 -16.02
N SER A 118 -13.02 10.62 -16.14
CA SER A 118 -13.86 9.94 -15.14
C SER A 118 -13.02 9.46 -13.96
N TRP A 119 -13.67 9.25 -12.81
CA TRP A 119 -13.03 8.52 -11.71
C TRP A 119 -12.59 7.12 -12.19
N PRO A 120 -11.33 6.70 -11.97
CA PRO A 120 -10.83 5.45 -12.52
C PRO A 120 -11.50 4.24 -11.87
N GLU A 121 -11.78 3.20 -12.66
CA GLU A 121 -12.44 1.99 -12.17
C GLU A 121 -11.66 1.30 -11.04
N ILE A 122 -10.32 1.36 -11.07
CA ILE A 122 -9.45 0.81 -10.03
C ILE A 122 -9.60 1.54 -8.68
N LEU A 123 -10.14 2.75 -8.68
CA LEU A 123 -10.37 3.57 -7.49
C LEU A 123 -11.84 3.54 -7.04
N GLU A 124 -12.71 2.76 -7.67
CA GLU A 124 -14.14 2.72 -7.32
C GLU A 124 -14.38 2.26 -5.88
N CYS A 125 -15.08 3.09 -5.12
CA CYS A 125 -15.20 2.90 -3.67
C CYS A 125 -15.99 1.65 -3.27
N SER A 126 -16.85 1.15 -4.16
CA SER A 126 -17.57 -0.12 -3.97
C SER A 126 -16.63 -1.33 -3.90
N LYS A 127 -15.39 -1.23 -4.38
CA LYS A 127 -14.37 -2.28 -4.30
C LYS A 127 -13.71 -2.38 -2.93
N PHE A 128 -13.91 -1.39 -2.04
CA PHE A 128 -13.29 -1.36 -0.72
C PHE A 128 -14.28 -1.79 0.38
N PRO A 129 -13.78 -2.43 1.46
CA PRO A 129 -14.58 -2.86 2.60
C PRO A 129 -15.19 -1.69 3.38
N GLU A 130 -16.31 -1.94 4.04
CA GLU A 130 -16.94 -1.00 4.97
C GLU A 130 -16.24 -1.00 6.32
N ASP A 131 -16.11 0.20 6.91
CA ASP A 131 -15.57 0.39 8.25
C ASP A 131 -16.34 -0.42 9.30
N GLY A 132 -15.61 -1.20 10.11
CA GLY A 132 -16.20 -1.99 11.19
C GLY A 132 -16.81 -3.32 10.77
N ILE A 133 -16.85 -3.64 9.47
CA ILE A 133 -17.25 -4.97 8.95
C ILE A 133 -16.01 -5.83 8.72
N ASP A 134 -15.06 -5.33 7.92
CA ASP A 134 -13.80 -6.02 7.61
C ASP A 134 -12.60 -5.17 8.04
N ILE A 135 -11.41 -5.80 8.10
CA ILE A 135 -10.16 -5.12 8.44
C ILE A 135 -9.74 -4.21 7.27
N CYS A 136 -9.67 -2.91 7.53
CA CYS A 136 -9.26 -1.90 6.56
C CYS A 136 -8.64 -0.67 7.24
N ASN A 137 -7.98 0.18 6.45
CA ASN A 137 -7.32 1.39 6.92
C ASN A 137 -8.18 2.65 6.68
N SER A 138 -8.65 3.29 7.76
CA SER A 138 -9.45 4.53 7.73
C SER A 138 -8.82 5.69 8.50
N PHE A 139 -7.49 5.79 8.52
CA PHE A 139 -6.81 6.93 9.14
C PHE A 139 -7.41 8.24 8.59
N ASN A 140 -8.19 8.94 9.41
CA ASN A 140 -8.74 10.22 9.02
C ASN A 140 -7.67 11.26 9.27
N VAL A 141 -7.29 12.03 8.24
CA VAL A 141 -6.47 13.22 8.44
C VAL A 141 -7.36 14.24 9.16
N THR A 142 -7.25 14.34 10.48
CA THR A 142 -7.81 15.47 11.22
C THR A 142 -6.99 16.70 10.85
N VAL A 143 -7.58 17.60 10.06
CA VAL A 143 -7.05 18.94 9.80
C VAL A 143 -7.29 19.82 11.02
#